data_AF-A0A420BJ10-F1
#
_entry.id   AF-A0A420BJ10-F1
#
_cell.length_a   1.000
_cell.length_b   1.000
_cell.length_c   1.000
_cell.angle_alpha   90.00
_cell.angle_beta   90.00
_cell.angle_gamma   90.00
#
_symmetry.space_group_name_H-M   'P 1'
#
loop_
_entity.id
_entity.type
_entity.pdbx_description
1 polymer ?
#
loop_
_entity_poly.entity_id
_entity_poly.type
_entity_poly.pdbx_seq_one_letter_code
_entity_poly.pdbx_strand_id
1 'polypeptide(L)' 'MKDEKKESWLKNQYLDLKQTLIPAHPNDGPWKKFGKQTAFFMFLTLMVCGAIAMLIAISFAH' A
#
# COMPACT_ATOMS: atom_id res chain seq x y z
N MET A 1 3.97 -2.11 28.73
CA MET A 1 2.75 -1.67 28.02
C MET A 1 3.07 -0.35 27.31
N LYS A 2 3.70 -0.40 26.13
CA LYS A 2 4.24 0.80 25.45
C LYS A 2 4.20 0.68 23.91
N ASP A 3 3.26 -0.08 23.35
CA ASP A 3 3.18 -0.30 21.90
C ASP A 3 1.81 0.08 21.28
N GLU A 4 0.76 0.27 22.09
CA GLU A 4 -0.59 0.57 21.58
C GLU A 4 -0.74 1.94 20.90
N LYS A 5 0.11 2.93 21.21
CA LYS A 5 -0.01 4.27 20.61
C LYS A 5 0.58 4.39 19.20
N LYS A 6 1.61 3.60 18.87
CA LYS A 6 2.25 3.65 17.54
C LYS A 6 1.42 2.92 16.48
N GLU A 7 0.72 1.86 16.86
CA GLU A 7 -0.19 1.15 15.96
C GLU A 7 -1.29 2.07 15.42
N SER A 8 -1.82 2.98 16.24
CA SER A 8 -2.87 3.91 15.82
C SER A 8 -2.39 4.89 14.75
N TRP A 9 -1.17 5.42 14.86
CA TRP A 9 -0.65 6.38 13.89
C TRP A 9 -0.32 5.73 12.53
N LEU A 10 0.35 4.58 12.54
CA LEU A 10 0.65 3.84 11.30
C LEU A 10 -0.62 3.30 10.65
N LYS A 11 -1.61 2.82 11.42
CA LYS A 11 -2.92 2.44 10.87
C LYS A 11 -3.63 3.62 10.23
N ASN A 12 -3.61 4.80 10.87
CA ASN A 12 -4.25 5.99 10.31
C ASN A 12 -3.59 6.39 8.99
N GLN A 13 -2.26 6.38 8.92
CA GLN A 13 -1.55 6.64 7.66
C GLN A 13 -1.85 5.59 6.60
N TYR A 14 -1.92 4.30 6.97
CA TYR A 14 -2.31 3.24 6.05
C TYR A 14 -3.75 3.40 5.54
N LEU A 15 -4.70 3.74 6.42
CA LEU A 15 -6.09 3.99 6.04
C LEU A 15 -6.22 5.21 5.12
N ASP A 16 -5.49 6.28 5.40
CA ASP A 16 -5.47 7.50 4.61
C ASP A 16 -4.86 7.29 3.21
N LEU A 17 -3.74 6.57 3.14
CA LEU A 17 -3.13 6.11 1.88
C LEU A 17 -4.09 5.21 1.10
N LYS A 18 -4.74 4.26 1.78
CA LYS A 18 -5.67 3.33 1.16
C LYS A 18 -6.90 4.07 0.61
N GLN A 19 -7.44 5.06 1.33
CA GLN A 19 -8.56 5.89 0.86
C GLN A 19 -8.16 6.79 -0.31
N THR A 20 -6.96 7.37 -0.28
CA THR A 20 -6.45 8.24 -1.33
C THR A 20 -6.18 7.46 -2.63
N LEU A 21 -5.56 6.28 -2.52
CA LEU A 21 -5.22 5.44 -3.68
C LEU A 21 -6.42 4.65 -4.19
N ILE A 22 -7.37 4.31 -3.30
CA ILE A 22 -8.57 3.56 -3.64
C ILE A 22 -9.76 4.18 -2.90
N PRO A 23 -10.51 5.07 -3.57
CA PRO A 23 -11.78 5.52 -3.03
C PRO A 23 -12.73 4.31 -2.98
N ALA A 24 -12.89 3.77 -1.77
CA ALA A 24 -13.86 2.73 -1.47
C ALA A 24 -15.22 3.42 -1.34
N HIS A 25 -16.00 3.46 -2.41
CA HIS A 25 -17.33 4.01 -2.33
C HIS A 25 -18.22 2.97 -1.61
N PRO A 26 -19.06 3.38 -0.64
CA PRO A 26 -19.94 2.44 0.07
C PRO A 26 -20.89 1.68 -0.87
N ASN A 27 -21.13 2.22 -2.07
CA ASN A 27 -21.98 1.64 -3.12
C ASN A 27 -21.26 0.68 -4.08
N ASP A 28 -19.97 0.41 -3.87
CA ASP A 28 -19.24 -0.56 -4.68
C ASP A 28 -19.64 -1.99 -4.29
N GLY A 29 -20.11 -2.78 -5.27
CA GLY A 29 -20.42 -4.20 -5.08
C GLY A 29 -19.20 -5.03 -4.65
N PRO A 30 -19.42 -6.22 -4.06
CA PRO A 30 -18.35 -7.04 -3.47
C PRO A 30 -17.22 -7.38 -4.47
N TRP A 31 -17.56 -7.64 -5.73
CA TRP A 31 -16.60 -7.88 -6.81
C TRP A 31 -15.71 -6.67 -7.12
N LYS A 32 -16.29 -5.47 -7.08
CA LYS A 32 -15.58 -4.22 -7.37
C LYS A 32 -14.65 -3.83 -6.22
N LYS A 33 -15.02 -4.15 -4.98
CA LYS A 33 -14.15 -4.02 -3.79
C LYS A 33 -12.96 -4.97 -3.85
N PHE A 34 -13.19 -6.23 -4.23
CA PHE A 34 -12.11 -7.20 -4.41
C PHE A 34 -11.12 -6.77 -5.50
N GLY A 35 -11.62 -6.39 -6.69
CA GLY A 35 -10.76 -5.95 -7.79
C GLY A 35 -9.91 -4.73 -7.41
N LYS A 36 -10.49 -3.75 -6.71
CA LYS A 36 -9.76 -2.60 -6.19
C LYS A 36 -8.67 -3.02 -5.20
N GLN A 37 -8.98 -3.89 -4.24
CA GLN A 37 -8.01 -4.36 -3.26
C GLN A 37 -6.86 -5.16 -3.90
N THR A 38 -7.14 -5.99 -4.90
CA THR A 38 -6.13 -6.71 -5.67
C THR A 38 -5.25 -5.75 -6.47
N ALA A 39 -5.84 -4.73 -7.10
CA ALA A 39 -5.09 -3.69 -7.81
C ALA A 39 -4.15 -2.91 -6.88
N PHE A 40 -4.60 -2.62 -5.65
CA PHE A 40 -3.75 -2.02 -4.62
C PHE A 40 -2.51 -2.86 -4.33
N PHE A 41 -2.74 -4.15 -4.14
CA PHE A 41 -1.71 -5.07 -3.72
C PHE A 41 -0.69 -5.25 -4.84
N MET A 42 -1.17 -5.41 -6.08
CA MET A 42 -0.31 -5.44 -7.26
C MET A 42 0.52 -4.17 -7.42
N PHE A 43 -0.08 -2.99 -7.21
CA PHE A 43 0.66 -1.73 -7.27
C PHE A 43 1.76 -1.66 -6.21
N LEU A 44 1.45 -2.01 -4.95
CA LEU A 44 2.45 -2.05 -3.87
C LEU A 44 3.57 -3.05 -4.17
N THR A 45 3.24 -4.24 -4.67
CA THR A 45 4.25 -5.23 -5.06
C THR A 45 5.14 -4.69 -6.18
N LEU A 46 4.59 -4.06 -7.21
CA LEU A 46 5.37 -3.46 -8.30
C LEU A 46 6.27 -2.32 -7.82
N MET A 47 5.77 -1.46 -6.92
CA MET A 47 6.56 -0.40 -6.29
C MET A 47 7.75 -0.96 -5.50
N VAL A 48 7.51 -2.01 -4.69
CA VAL A 48 8.56 -2.67 -3.91
C VAL A 48 9.59 -3.34 -4.82
N CYS A 49 9.14 -4.10 -5.83
CA CYS A 49 10.04 -4.73 -6.80
C CYS A 49 10.86 -3.68 -7.56
N GLY A 50 10.25 -2.57 -7.98
CA GLY A 50 10.93 -1.46 -8.65
C GLY A 50 11.97 -0.80 -7.75
N ALA A 51 11.63 -0.56 -6.48
CA ALA A 51 12.57 -0.01 -5.50
C ALA A 51 13.76 -0.96 -5.26
N ILE A 52 13.50 -2.27 -5.09
CA ILE A 52 14.56 -3.27 -4.93
C ILE A 52 15.44 -3.33 -6.18
N ALA A 53 14.85 -3.37 -7.38
CA ALA A 53 15.59 -3.38 -8.63
C ALA A 53 16.46 -2.13 -8.79
N MET A 54 15.94 -0.96 -8.41
CA MET A 54 16.70 0.30 -8.42
C MET A 54 17.84 0.31 -7.41
N LEU A 55 17.63 -0.23 -6.20
CA LEU A 55 18.70 -0.39 -5.20
C LEU A 55 19.82 -1.30 -5.72
N ILE A 56 19.45 -2.44 -6.31
CA ILE A 56 20.40 -3.36 -6.93
C ILE A 56 21.17 -2.66 -8.06
N ALA A 57 20.47 -1.94 -8.94
CA ALA A 57 21.09 -1.23 -10.05
C ALA A 57 22.09 -0.17 -9.56
N ILE A 58 21.75 0.58 -8.51
CA ILE A 58 22.64 1.58 -7.89
C ILE A 58 23.84 0.90 -7.23
N SER A 59 23.66 -0.27 -6.61
CA SER A 59 24.77 -1.03 -6.00
C SER A 59 25.83 -1.50 -7.00
N PHE A 60 25.49 -1.65 -8.29
CA PHE A 60 26.46 -1.96 -9.35
C PHE A 60 26.98 -0.72 -10.09
N ALA A 61 26.37 0.45 -9.87
CA ALA A 61 26.79 1.72 -10.47
C ALA A 61 27.85 2.46 -9.62
N HIS A 62 28.10 2.00 -8.39
CA HIS A 62 29.21 2.41 -7.53
C HIS A 62 30.29 1.32 -7.53
#